data_AF-A0A7W0KDP6-F1
#
_entry.id   AF-A0A7W0KDP6-F1
#
_cell.length_a   1.000
_cell.length_b   1.000
_cell.length_c   1.000
_cell.angle_alpha   90.00
_cell.angle_beta   90.00
_cell.angle_gamma   90.00
#
_symmetry.space_group_name_H-M   'P 1'
#
loop_
_entity.id
_entity.type
_entity.pdbx_description
1 polymer ?
#
loop_
_entity_poly.entity_id
_entity_poly.type
_entity_poly.pdbx_seq_one_letter_code
_entity_poly.pdbx_strand_id
1 'polypeptide(L)'
;MPIRHEDDYRRKQIRSWDSWIDEAILEAQERGDFDNLPHHGKPIAIVETSFAPDMNAALTTLKNAGYAPTWMELDREITQKKEEMTSFLERSATWLREKASQIQGESATPAAEPARQPAGFWARIRRLLNFAAEVDPPVSRQITLEDLAMIRSRMRDQYLERAATVDKKVTEFHSALPRNLWHLERMRLTPDQAARTFDAACPPLAG
;
A
#
# COMPACT_ATOMS: atom_id res chain seq x y z
N MET A 1 17.10 46.19 -21.77
CA MET A 1 15.80 46.25 -21.07
C MET A 1 15.16 44.88 -21.10
N PRO A 2 14.54 44.41 -20.00
CA PRO A 2 13.91 43.09 -19.94
C PRO A 2 12.80 42.94 -20.99
N ILE A 3 12.56 41.71 -21.43
CA ILE A 3 11.56 41.37 -22.45
C ILE A 3 10.59 40.34 -21.85
N ARG A 4 9.29 40.62 -21.92
CA ARG A 4 8.22 39.70 -21.53
C ARG A 4 7.66 39.02 -22.79
N HIS A 5 7.44 37.71 -22.70
CA HIS A 5 6.74 36.93 -23.72
C HIS A 5 5.26 36.85 -23.33
N GLU A 6 4.36 37.28 -24.20
CA GLU A 6 2.91 37.16 -23.99
C GLU A 6 2.38 35.82 -24.51
N ASP A 7 2.87 35.41 -25.68
CA ASP A 7 2.61 34.13 -26.34
C ASP A 7 3.90 33.66 -27.02
N ASP A 8 3.92 32.45 -27.61
CA ASP A 8 5.07 31.88 -28.33
C ASP A 8 5.69 32.82 -29.38
N TYR A 9 4.90 33.76 -29.93
CA TYR A 9 5.29 34.66 -31.01
C TYR A 9 5.30 36.15 -30.66
N ARG A 10 4.81 36.56 -29.48
CA ARG A 10 4.68 37.98 -29.11
C ARG A 10 5.60 38.36 -27.96
N ARG A 11 6.50 39.31 -28.22
CA ARG A 11 7.47 39.84 -27.24
C ARG A 11 7.21 41.32 -27.01
N LYS A 12 7.10 41.73 -25.76
CA LYS A 12 7.02 43.13 -25.36
C LYS A 12 8.25 43.53 -24.56
N GLN A 13 8.83 44.67 -24.92
CA GLN A 13 9.90 45.28 -24.13
C GLN A 13 9.29 45.93 -22.90
N ILE A 14 9.80 45.61 -21.72
CA ILE A 14 9.36 46.18 -20.44
C ILE A 14 10.50 47.00 -19.82
N ARG A 15 10.15 48.02 -19.03
CA ARG A 15 11.12 48.90 -18.36
C ARG A 15 11.92 48.13 -17.30
N SER A 16 11.20 47.47 -16.40
CA SER A 16 11.70 46.54 -15.37
C SER A 16 10.63 45.49 -15.07
N TRP A 17 11.03 44.38 -14.46
CA TRP A 17 10.08 43.35 -14.01
C TRP A 17 9.19 43.85 -12.88
N ASP A 18 9.75 44.57 -11.91
CA ASP A 18 9.00 45.11 -10.76
C ASP A 18 7.89 46.06 -11.21
N SER A 19 8.21 47.04 -12.08
CA SER A 19 7.23 48.00 -12.60
C SER A 19 6.12 47.32 -13.39
N TRP A 20 6.45 46.26 -14.13
CA TRP A 20 5.45 45.52 -14.89
C TRP A 20 4.55 44.67 -13.98
N ILE A 21 5.10 44.06 -12.92
CA ILE A 21 4.32 43.31 -11.93
C ILE A 21 3.35 44.26 -11.21
N ASP A 22 3.81 45.42 -10.79
CA ASP A 22 2.95 46.42 -10.12
C ASP A 22 1.80 46.88 -11.02
N GLU A 23 2.09 47.23 -12.29
CA GLU A 23 1.07 47.57 -13.29
C GLU A 23 0.08 46.42 -13.49
N ALA A 24 0.56 45.18 -13.61
CA ALA A 24 -0.30 44.01 -13.80
C ALA A 24 -1.21 43.73 -12.59
N ILE A 25 -0.72 43.94 -11.36
CA ILE A 25 -1.51 43.79 -10.14
C ILE A 25 -2.61 44.86 -10.10
N LEU A 26 -2.28 46.10 -10.42
CA LEU A 26 -3.25 47.21 -10.47
C LEU A 26 -4.35 46.95 -11.52
N GLU A 27 -3.98 46.55 -12.74
CA GLU A 27 -4.94 46.18 -13.79
C GLU A 27 -5.87 45.05 -13.33
N ALA A 28 -5.34 44.03 -12.65
CA ALA A 28 -6.14 42.93 -12.11
C ALA A 28 -7.09 43.38 -10.98
N GLN A 29 -6.68 44.34 -10.15
CA GLN A 29 -7.55 44.96 -9.15
C GLN A 29 -8.67 45.77 -9.80
N GLU A 30 -8.38 46.58 -10.81
CA GLU A 30 -9.37 47.38 -11.54
C GLU A 30 -10.43 46.51 -12.25
N ARG A 31 -10.03 45.34 -12.76
CA ARG A 31 -10.96 44.36 -13.34
C ARG A 31 -11.80 43.60 -12.32
N GLY A 32 -11.51 43.73 -11.03
CA GLY A 32 -12.16 42.95 -9.97
C GLY A 32 -11.74 41.48 -9.95
N ASP A 33 -10.59 41.12 -10.54
CA ASP A 33 -10.11 39.72 -10.57
C ASP A 33 -9.90 39.16 -9.15
N PHE A 34 -9.72 40.03 -8.15
CA PHE A 34 -9.56 39.67 -6.74
C PHE A 34 -10.89 39.62 -5.95
N ASP A 35 -11.99 40.16 -6.48
CA ASP A 35 -13.24 40.32 -5.73
C ASP A 35 -13.94 38.99 -5.43
N ASN A 36 -13.74 37.99 -6.29
CA ASN A 36 -14.30 36.65 -6.15
C ASN A 36 -13.30 35.64 -5.55
N LEU A 37 -12.25 36.11 -4.88
CA LEU A 37 -11.33 35.21 -4.20
C LEU A 37 -11.95 34.57 -2.96
N PRO A 38 -11.59 33.31 -2.64
CA PRO A 38 -11.94 32.71 -1.37
C PRO A 38 -11.47 33.61 -0.22
N HIS A 39 -12.39 33.94 0.69
CA HIS A 39 -12.12 34.79 1.85
C HIS A 39 -11.76 36.26 1.53
N HIS A 40 -12.07 36.78 0.33
CA HIS A 40 -11.84 38.20 0.01
C HIS A 40 -12.45 39.13 1.06
N GLY A 41 -11.62 40.00 1.65
CA GLY A 41 -12.00 40.96 2.69
C GLY A 41 -12.43 40.34 4.04
N LYS A 42 -12.34 39.02 4.21
CA LYS A 42 -12.76 38.31 5.43
C LYS A 42 -11.54 37.82 6.21
N PRO A 43 -11.60 37.76 7.56
CA PRO A 43 -10.57 37.11 8.34
C PRO A 43 -10.34 35.66 7.86
N ILE A 44 -9.06 35.26 7.75
CA ILE A 44 -8.70 33.89 7.40
C ILE A 44 -9.19 32.98 8.53
N ALA A 45 -9.98 31.96 8.20
CA ALA A 45 -10.38 30.94 9.14
C ALA A 45 -9.18 30.09 9.52
N ILE A 46 -8.71 30.20 10.75
CA ILE A 46 -7.59 29.42 11.26
C ILE A 46 -8.09 28.02 11.61
N VAL A 47 -7.39 27.00 11.12
CA VAL A 47 -7.62 25.60 11.51
C VAL A 47 -7.26 25.46 12.99
N GLU A 48 -8.26 25.18 13.81
CA GLU A 48 -8.07 24.87 15.22
C GLU A 48 -7.77 23.39 15.39
N THR A 49 -6.54 23.06 15.75
CA THR A 49 -6.13 21.70 16.10
C THR A 49 -5.97 21.58 17.60
N SER A 50 -6.55 20.52 18.19
CA SER A 50 -6.42 20.25 19.62
C SER A 50 -5.04 19.73 20.02
N PHE A 51 -4.31 19.12 19.07
CA PHE A 51 -3.02 18.48 19.31
C PHE A 51 -1.82 19.41 19.05
N ALA A 52 -2.00 20.48 18.28
CA ALA A 52 -0.94 21.47 17.98
C ALA A 52 -1.47 22.92 17.94
N PRO A 53 -2.05 23.45 19.04
CA PRO A 53 -2.69 24.77 19.02
C PRO A 53 -1.73 25.91 18.62
N ASP A 54 -0.45 25.77 18.98
CA ASP A 54 0.63 26.71 18.66
C ASP A 54 1.00 26.71 17.16
N MET A 55 0.63 25.67 16.42
CA MET A 55 0.90 25.54 14.98
C MET A 55 -0.30 25.86 14.09
N ASN A 56 -1.46 26.19 14.66
CA ASN A 56 -2.72 26.40 13.93
C ASN A 56 -2.57 27.35 12.73
N ALA A 57 -1.90 28.50 12.91
CA ALA A 57 -1.67 29.45 11.83
C ALA A 57 -0.79 28.85 10.70
N ALA A 58 0.34 28.24 11.06
CA ALA A 58 1.25 27.62 10.09
C ALA A 58 0.59 26.46 9.32
N LEU A 59 -0.18 25.61 10.01
CA LEU A 59 -0.94 24.52 9.41
C LEU A 59 -2.04 25.05 8.47
N THR A 60 -2.67 26.16 8.82
CA THR A 60 -3.66 26.83 7.96
C THR A 60 -3.02 27.35 6.68
N THR A 61 -1.86 28.02 6.80
CA THR A 61 -1.12 28.52 5.63
C THR A 61 -0.73 27.38 4.68
N LEU A 62 -0.19 26.29 5.21
CA LEU A 62 0.18 25.12 4.42
C LEU A 62 -1.04 24.49 3.75
N LYS A 63 -2.14 24.30 4.49
CA LYS A 63 -3.39 23.75 3.96
C LYS A 63 -3.95 24.61 2.83
N ASN A 64 -3.94 25.94 2.98
CA ASN A 64 -4.42 26.87 1.96
C ASN A 64 -3.53 26.85 0.70
N ALA A 65 -2.24 26.56 0.86
CA ALA A 65 -1.31 26.37 -0.25
C ALA A 65 -1.37 24.96 -0.88
N GLY A 66 -2.19 24.04 -0.34
CA GLY A 66 -2.32 22.67 -0.83
C GLY A 66 -1.19 21.73 -0.38
N TYR A 67 -0.41 22.12 0.63
CA TYR A 67 0.70 21.33 1.16
C TYR A 67 0.39 20.77 2.56
N ALA A 68 1.01 19.64 2.89
CA ALA A 68 1.00 19.09 4.24
C ALA A 68 2.42 19.17 4.83
N PRO A 69 2.56 19.35 6.16
CA PRO A 69 3.84 19.15 6.84
C PRO A 69 4.37 17.73 6.60
N THR A 70 5.70 17.60 6.50
CA THR A 70 6.38 16.31 6.25
C THR A 70 5.96 15.20 7.22
N TRP A 71 5.78 15.50 8.50
CA TRP A 71 5.34 14.50 9.49
C TRP A 71 3.91 14.00 9.22
N MET A 72 3.00 14.83 8.67
CA MET A 72 1.65 14.40 8.30
C MET A 72 1.67 13.49 7.06
N GLU A 73 2.56 13.77 6.12
CA GLU A 73 2.76 12.92 4.94
C GLU A 73 3.31 11.55 5.36
N LEU A 74 4.32 11.54 6.22
CA LEU A 74 4.88 10.32 6.79
C LEU A 74 3.84 9.52 7.60
N ASP A 75 2.96 10.18 8.37
CA ASP A 75 1.89 9.49 9.11
C ASP A 75 0.90 8.79 8.17
N ARG A 76 0.55 9.42 7.03
CA ARG A 76 -0.27 8.80 5.99
C ARG A 76 0.44 7.61 5.36
N GLU A 77 1.72 7.75 5.00
CA GLU A 77 2.51 6.64 4.44
C GLU A 77 2.63 5.46 5.42
N ILE A 78 2.86 5.73 6.70
CA ILE A 78 2.92 4.70 7.74
C ILE A 78 1.57 3.96 7.82
N THR A 79 0.47 4.70 7.84
CA THR A 79 -0.88 4.14 7.91
C THR A 79 -1.16 3.25 6.70
N GLN A 80 -0.87 3.73 5.49
CA GLN A 80 -1.01 2.95 4.26
C GLN A 80 -0.18 1.66 4.29
N LYS A 81 1.11 1.75 4.66
CA LYS A 81 2.00 0.57 4.70
C LYS A 81 1.57 -0.45 5.75
N LYS A 82 1.04 0.01 6.89
CA LYS A 82 0.46 -0.87 7.90
C LYS A 82 -0.73 -1.62 7.34
N GLU A 83 -1.61 -0.95 6.60
CA GLU A 83 -2.77 -1.57 5.96
C GLU A 83 -2.36 -2.60 4.89
N GLU A 84 -1.36 -2.28 4.07
CA GLU A 84 -0.80 -3.23 3.09
C GLU A 84 -0.22 -4.47 3.79
N MET A 85 0.43 -4.28 4.94
CA MET A 85 1.02 -5.33 5.76
C MET A 85 -0.04 -6.21 6.43
N THR A 86 -1.10 -5.64 7.01
CA THR A 86 -2.22 -6.39 7.60
C THR A 86 -2.98 -7.17 6.53
N SER A 87 -3.30 -6.53 5.40
CA SER A 87 -3.93 -7.18 4.25
C SER A 87 -3.08 -8.33 3.68
N PHE A 88 -1.75 -8.20 3.68
CA PHE A 88 -0.86 -9.31 3.30
C PHE A 88 -0.94 -10.46 4.31
N LEU A 89 -0.87 -10.16 5.61
CA LEU A 89 -0.93 -11.16 6.66
C LEU A 89 -2.23 -11.96 6.61
N GLU A 90 -3.36 -11.27 6.50
CA GLU A 90 -4.68 -11.91 6.43
C GLU A 90 -4.79 -12.86 5.23
N ARG A 91 -4.40 -12.39 4.04
CA ARG A 91 -4.38 -13.23 2.82
C ARG A 91 -3.44 -14.43 2.94
N SER A 92 -2.27 -14.23 3.54
CA SER A 92 -1.32 -15.34 3.74
C SER A 92 -1.88 -16.38 4.72
N ALA A 93 -2.53 -15.94 5.78
CA ALA A 93 -3.11 -16.81 6.80
C ALA A 93 -4.32 -17.58 6.27
N THR A 94 -5.21 -16.93 5.50
CA THR A 94 -6.36 -17.61 4.88
C THR A 94 -5.92 -18.63 3.85
N TRP A 95 -4.98 -18.27 2.97
CA TRP A 95 -4.43 -19.18 1.96
C TRP A 95 -3.74 -20.40 2.58
N LEU A 96 -2.91 -20.20 3.61
CA LEU A 96 -2.24 -21.30 4.31
C LEU A 96 -3.24 -22.23 5.00
N ARG A 97 -4.29 -21.68 5.64
CA ARG A 97 -5.35 -22.48 6.26
C ARG A 97 -6.13 -23.30 5.24
N GLU A 98 -6.49 -22.71 4.11
CA GLU A 98 -7.20 -23.38 3.02
C GLU A 98 -6.37 -24.53 2.43
N LYS A 99 -5.07 -24.31 2.22
CA LYS A 99 -4.19 -25.35 1.70
C LYS A 99 -3.91 -26.46 2.71
N ALA A 100 -3.74 -26.12 3.98
CA ALA A 100 -3.60 -27.12 5.03
C ALA A 100 -4.84 -28.02 5.15
N SER A 101 -6.05 -27.48 5.03
CA SER A 101 -7.27 -28.27 5.07
C SER A 101 -7.48 -29.15 3.84
N GLN A 102 -7.06 -28.70 2.64
CA GLN A 102 -7.08 -29.52 1.42
C GLN A 102 -6.20 -30.77 1.56
N ILE A 103 -4.97 -30.63 2.08
CA ILE A 103 -4.06 -31.77 2.30
C ILE A 103 -4.66 -32.77 3.31
N GLN A 104 -5.23 -32.26 4.41
CA GLN A 104 -5.89 -33.12 5.41
C GLN A 104 -7.12 -33.84 4.82
N GLY A 105 -7.92 -33.16 4.01
CA GLY A 105 -9.11 -33.73 3.36
C GLY A 105 -8.77 -34.84 2.35
N GLU A 106 -7.74 -34.66 1.53
CA GLU A 106 -7.29 -35.68 0.57
C GLU A 106 -6.80 -36.95 1.29
N SER A 107 -6.08 -36.79 2.41
CA SER A 107 -5.62 -37.91 3.24
C SER A 107 -6.73 -38.69 3.95
N ALA A 108 -7.95 -38.12 4.03
CA ALA A 108 -9.11 -38.74 4.68
C ALA A 108 -10.03 -39.51 3.72
N THR A 109 -9.74 -39.53 2.41
CA THR A 109 -10.48 -40.39 1.47
C THR A 109 -10.09 -41.85 1.74
N PRO A 110 -10.98 -42.72 2.27
CA PRO A 110 -10.65 -44.12 2.41
C PRO A 110 -10.49 -44.67 0.99
N ALA A 111 -9.39 -45.35 0.73
CA ALA A 111 -9.16 -46.08 -0.50
C ALA A 111 -10.41 -46.91 -0.84
N ALA A 112 -11.16 -46.44 -1.84
CA ALA A 112 -12.31 -47.16 -2.35
C ALA A 112 -11.85 -48.56 -2.77
N GLU A 113 -12.50 -49.58 -2.22
CA GLU A 113 -12.27 -50.98 -2.55
C GLU A 113 -12.12 -51.14 -4.06
N PRO A 114 -11.10 -51.85 -4.55
CA PRO A 114 -10.93 -52.04 -5.98
C PRO A 114 -12.13 -52.82 -6.51
N ALA A 115 -13.02 -52.12 -7.20
CA ALA A 115 -14.16 -52.71 -7.88
C ALA A 115 -13.67 -53.85 -8.77
N ARG A 116 -14.17 -55.06 -8.50
CA ARG A 116 -13.95 -56.27 -9.30
C ARG A 116 -14.14 -55.95 -10.78
N GLN A 117 -13.06 -56.10 -11.55
CA GLN A 117 -13.09 -55.99 -13.01
C GLN A 117 -13.91 -57.17 -13.58
N PRO A 118 -14.95 -56.93 -14.39
CA PRO A 118 -15.56 -58.02 -15.15
C PRO A 118 -14.62 -58.42 -16.28
N ALA A 119 -14.19 -59.68 -16.28
CA ALA A 119 -13.43 -60.27 -17.36
C ALA A 119 -14.31 -60.35 -18.62
N GLY A 120 -14.01 -59.52 -19.63
CA GLY A 120 -14.72 -59.58 -20.90
C GLY A 120 -14.21 -58.58 -21.93
N PHE A 121 -14.15 -59.05 -23.18
CA PHE A 121 -13.99 -58.39 -24.49
C PHE A 121 -13.84 -56.84 -24.55
N TRP A 122 -14.65 -56.09 -23.82
CA TRP A 122 -14.60 -54.62 -23.70
C TRP A 122 -13.30 -54.06 -23.09
N ALA A 123 -12.58 -54.84 -22.28
CA ALA A 123 -11.27 -54.43 -21.74
C ALA A 123 -10.17 -54.33 -22.82
N ARG A 124 -10.24 -55.17 -23.86
CA ARG A 124 -9.30 -55.13 -25.00
C ARG A 124 -9.62 -54.00 -25.97
N ILE A 125 -10.90 -53.72 -26.20
CA ILE A 125 -11.37 -52.62 -27.07
C ILE A 125 -10.97 -51.26 -26.50
N ARG A 126 -11.10 -51.08 -25.17
CA ARG A 126 -10.73 -49.83 -24.49
C ARG A 126 -9.23 -49.53 -24.54
N ARG A 127 -8.38 -50.57 -24.58
CA ARG A 127 -6.91 -50.41 -24.70
C ARG A 127 -6.46 -49.91 -26.08
N LEU A 128 -7.21 -50.24 -27.13
CA LEU A 128 -6.95 -49.80 -28.51
C LEU A 128 -7.41 -48.35 -28.77
N LEU A 129 -8.47 -47.90 -28.10
CA LEU A 129 -8.98 -46.53 -28.21
C LEU A 129 -8.20 -45.51 -27.35
N ASN A 130 -7.54 -45.96 -26.28
CA ASN A 130 -6.74 -45.09 -25.40
C ASN A 130 -5.37 -44.65 -25.98
N PHE A 131 -4.99 -45.10 -27.18
CA PHE A 131 -3.67 -44.79 -27.77
C PHE A 131 -3.60 -43.40 -28.44
N ALA A 132 -4.74 -42.72 -28.62
CA ALA A 132 -4.82 -41.47 -29.39
C ALA A 132 -4.90 -40.18 -28.52
N ALA A 133 -4.72 -40.28 -27.20
CA ALA A 133 -4.81 -39.14 -26.30
C ALA A 133 -3.83 -39.25 -25.12
N GLU A 134 -2.54 -39.34 -25.39
CA GLU A 134 -1.49 -39.02 -24.41
C GLU A 134 -0.97 -37.60 -24.70
N VAL A 135 -1.84 -36.62 -24.52
CA VAL A 135 -1.38 -35.38 -23.90
C VAL A 135 -1.63 -35.65 -22.43
N ASP A 136 -0.58 -35.97 -21.68
CA ASP A 136 -0.70 -36.04 -20.22
C ASP A 136 -1.45 -34.79 -19.77
N PRO A 137 -2.59 -34.91 -19.05
CA PRO A 137 -3.17 -33.74 -18.43
C PRO A 137 -2.06 -33.10 -17.60
N PRO A 138 -1.92 -31.76 -17.58
CA PRO A 138 -0.87 -31.15 -16.77
C PRO A 138 -1.06 -31.68 -15.36
N VAL A 139 -0.12 -32.50 -14.90
CA VAL A 139 -0.14 -33.02 -13.54
C VAL A 139 -0.01 -31.79 -12.67
N SER A 140 -1.14 -31.31 -12.18
CA SER A 140 -1.20 -30.26 -11.19
C SER A 140 -0.50 -30.82 -9.97
N ARG A 141 0.79 -30.49 -9.81
CA ARG A 141 1.62 -30.99 -8.72
C ARG A 141 0.91 -30.62 -7.42
N GLN A 142 0.38 -31.63 -6.72
CA GLN A 142 -0.24 -31.43 -5.42
C GLN A 142 0.83 -30.85 -4.49
N ILE A 143 0.48 -29.78 -3.78
CA ILE A 143 1.39 -29.10 -2.88
C ILE A 143 1.62 -30.01 -1.68
N THR A 144 2.89 -30.36 -1.41
CA THR A 144 3.24 -31.18 -0.24
C THR A 144 3.30 -30.35 1.04
N LEU A 145 3.36 -31.00 2.22
CA LEU A 145 3.55 -30.29 3.50
C LEU A 145 4.89 -29.53 3.55
N GLU A 146 5.96 -30.10 2.99
CA GLU A 146 7.27 -29.44 2.89
C GLU A 146 7.21 -28.19 1.99
N ASP A 147 6.50 -28.28 0.86
CA ASP A 147 6.26 -27.14 -0.03
C ASP A 147 5.50 -26.02 0.71
N LEU A 148 4.48 -26.35 1.51
CA LEU A 148 3.76 -25.36 2.32
C LEU A 148 4.64 -24.72 3.40
N ALA A 149 5.49 -25.49 4.07
CA ALA A 149 6.42 -24.95 5.06
C ALA A 149 7.41 -23.96 4.42
N MET A 150 7.92 -24.28 3.23
CA MET A 150 8.78 -23.39 2.45
C MET A 150 8.05 -22.10 2.02
N ILE A 151 6.81 -22.23 1.52
CA ILE A 151 5.98 -21.08 1.13
C ILE A 151 5.69 -20.19 2.34
N ARG A 152 5.34 -20.78 3.50
CA ARG A 152 5.17 -20.04 4.76
C ARG A 152 6.44 -19.28 5.14
N SER A 153 7.62 -19.91 5.04
CA SER A 153 8.89 -19.23 5.33
C SER A 153 9.10 -18.03 4.43
N ARG A 154 8.86 -18.17 3.12
CA ARG A 154 8.96 -17.05 2.18
C ARG A 154 7.95 -15.94 2.48
N MET A 155 6.72 -16.29 2.86
CA MET A 155 5.70 -15.33 3.28
C MET A 155 6.12 -14.60 4.56
N ARG A 156 6.75 -15.30 5.51
CA ARG A 156 7.29 -14.72 6.73
C ARG A 156 8.37 -13.69 6.44
N ASP A 157 9.33 -14.01 5.58
CA ASP A 157 10.39 -13.09 5.19
C ASP A 157 9.83 -11.83 4.52
N GLN A 158 8.87 -12.02 3.61
CA GLN A 158 8.14 -10.94 2.96
C GLN A 158 7.34 -10.06 3.94
N TYR A 159 6.80 -10.63 5.01
CA TYR A 159 6.11 -9.88 6.06
C TYR A 159 7.10 -9.07 6.90
N LEU A 160 8.23 -9.68 7.28
CA LEU A 160 9.27 -9.01 8.06
C LEU A 160 9.91 -7.84 7.30
N GLU A 161 10.10 -7.97 5.99
CA GLU A 161 10.58 -6.87 5.14
C GLU A 161 9.59 -5.69 5.11
N ARG A 162 8.29 -5.97 5.00
CA ARG A 162 7.23 -4.94 5.09
C ARG A 162 7.24 -4.27 6.47
N ALA A 163 7.36 -5.06 7.53
CA ALA A 163 7.45 -4.56 8.90
C ALA A 163 8.68 -3.65 9.10
N ALA A 164 9.84 -4.06 8.58
CA ALA A 164 11.06 -3.24 8.61
C ALA A 164 10.88 -1.92 7.85
N THR A 165 10.17 -1.94 6.73
CA THR A 165 9.85 -0.72 5.96
C THR A 165 8.95 0.22 6.79
N VAL A 166 7.96 -0.33 7.50
CA VAL A 166 7.10 0.46 8.42
C VAL A 166 7.94 1.05 9.56
N ASP A 167 8.82 0.26 10.19
CA ASP A 167 9.66 0.74 11.29
C ASP A 167 10.65 1.84 10.87
N LYS A 168 11.23 1.71 9.66
CA LYS A 168 12.03 2.78 9.05
C LYS A 168 11.21 4.06 8.90
N LYS A 169 9.98 3.96 8.40
CA LYS A 169 9.09 5.12 8.24
C LYS A 169 8.68 5.74 9.57
N VAL A 170 8.46 4.93 10.61
CA VAL A 170 8.21 5.41 11.97
C VAL A 170 9.43 6.19 12.49
N THR A 171 10.64 5.72 12.21
CA THR A 171 11.87 6.42 12.59
C THR A 171 12.01 7.77 11.86
N GLU A 172 11.74 7.79 10.54
CA GLU A 172 11.68 9.03 9.75
C GLU A 172 10.64 10.00 10.32
N PHE A 173 9.45 9.51 10.67
CA PHE A 173 8.38 10.29 11.28
C PHE A 173 8.80 10.92 12.61
N HIS A 174 9.42 10.15 13.51
CA HIS A 174 9.94 10.68 14.78
C HIS A 174 10.95 11.81 14.55
N SER A 175 11.81 11.68 13.54
CA SER A 175 12.80 12.73 13.21
C SER A 175 12.19 13.98 12.59
N ALA A 176 11.08 13.85 11.86
CA ALA A 176 10.35 14.94 11.23
C ALA A 176 9.36 15.65 12.18
N LEU A 177 9.14 15.08 13.37
CA LEU A 177 8.18 15.57 14.33
C LEU A 177 8.68 16.87 15.01
N PRO A 178 7.88 17.93 15.05
CA PRO A 178 8.17 19.11 15.85
C PRO A 178 8.34 18.76 17.34
N ARG A 179 9.27 19.42 18.04
CA ARG A 179 9.60 19.11 19.46
C ARG A 179 8.43 19.23 20.43
N ASN A 180 7.51 20.15 20.16
CA ASN A 180 6.27 20.36 20.90
C ASN A 180 5.25 19.20 20.71
N LEU A 181 5.42 18.38 19.67
CA LEU A 181 4.50 17.30 19.29
C LEU A 181 4.97 15.90 19.69
N TRP A 182 5.96 15.76 20.58
CA TRP A 182 6.51 14.47 21.06
C TRP A 182 5.45 13.44 21.49
N HIS A 183 4.29 13.90 21.97
CA HIS A 183 3.16 13.05 22.38
C HIS A 183 2.50 12.29 21.21
N LEU A 184 2.80 12.65 19.96
CA LEU A 184 2.33 11.96 18.74
C LEU A 184 3.28 10.85 18.27
N GLU A 185 4.37 10.60 19.00
CA GLU A 185 5.30 9.52 18.67
C GLU A 185 4.59 8.17 18.57
N ARG A 186 4.87 7.45 17.48
CA ARG A 186 4.32 6.11 17.24
C ARG A 186 5.22 5.05 17.88
N MET A 187 4.61 3.96 18.36
CA MET A 187 5.36 2.77 18.79
C MET A 187 6.13 2.17 17.60
N ARG A 188 7.40 1.86 17.82
CA ARG A 188 8.26 1.17 16.84
C ARG A 188 7.87 -0.28 16.67
N LEU A 189 8.01 -0.80 15.45
CA LEU A 189 7.68 -2.18 15.12
C LEU A 189 8.97 -2.99 15.04
N THR A 190 9.36 -3.58 16.17
CA THR A 190 10.60 -4.38 16.22
C THR A 190 10.47 -5.67 15.40
N PRO A 191 11.58 -6.20 14.84
CA PRO A 191 11.55 -7.45 14.10
C PRO A 191 10.97 -8.63 14.90
N ASP A 192 11.26 -8.68 16.20
CA ASP A 192 10.75 -9.72 17.10
C ASP A 192 9.24 -9.63 17.33
N GLN A 193 8.70 -8.41 17.47
CA GLN A 193 7.26 -8.20 17.57
C GLN A 193 6.56 -8.62 16.28
N ALA A 194 7.08 -8.19 15.13
CA ALA A 194 6.54 -8.56 13.82
C ALA A 194 6.58 -10.09 13.60
N ALA A 195 7.70 -10.73 13.93
CA ALA A 195 7.85 -12.18 13.88
C ALA A 195 6.77 -12.89 14.70
N ARG A 196 6.57 -12.46 15.96
CA ARG A 196 5.52 -13.03 16.84
C ARG A 196 4.12 -12.84 16.27
N THR A 197 3.81 -11.66 15.72
CA THR A 197 2.52 -11.40 15.09
C THR A 197 2.28 -12.32 13.89
N PHE A 198 3.29 -12.52 13.04
CA PHE A 198 3.19 -13.45 11.91
C PHE A 198 3.03 -14.89 12.38
N ASP A 199 3.89 -15.34 13.30
CA ASP A 199 3.89 -16.72 13.79
C ASP A 199 2.59 -17.05 14.55
N ALA A 200 1.96 -16.07 15.21
CA ALA A 200 0.64 -16.22 15.83
C ALA A 200 -0.50 -16.35 14.81
N ALA A 201 -0.46 -15.60 13.70
CA ALA A 201 -1.48 -15.64 12.66
C ALA A 201 -1.31 -16.86 11.72
N CYS A 202 -0.07 -17.28 11.49
CA CYS A 202 0.33 -18.38 10.63
C CYS A 202 1.23 -19.35 11.44
N PRO A 203 0.65 -20.28 12.21
CA PRO A 203 1.42 -21.23 13.01
C PRO A 203 2.39 -22.06 12.14
N PRO A 204 3.54 -22.50 12.69
CA PRO A 204 4.43 -23.40 11.98
C PRO A 204 3.72 -24.72 11.70
N LEU A 205 3.77 -25.16 10.44
CA LEU A 205 3.32 -26.48 10.03
C LEU A 205 4.42 -27.46 10.46
N ALA A 206 4.20 -28.22 11.53
CA ALA A 206 5.13 -29.25 11.97
C ALA A 206 5.22 -30.35 10.90
N GLY A 207 6.45 -30.78 10.58
CA GLY A 207 6.71 -32.01 9.83
C GLY A 207 6.58 -33.25 10.70
#